data_AF-A0A6L4A857-F1
#
_entry.id   AF-A0A6L4A857-F1
#
_cell.length_a   1.000
_cell.length_b   1.000
_cell.length_c   1.000
_cell.angle_alpha   90.00
_cell.angle_beta   90.00
_cell.angle_gamma   90.00
#
_symmetry.space_group_name_H-M   'P 1'
#
loop_
_entity.id
_entity.type
_entity.pdbx_description
1 polymer ?
#
loop_
_entity_poly.entity_id
_entity_poly.type
_entity_poly.pdbx_seq_one_letter_code
_entity_poly.pdbx_strand_id
1 'polypeptide(L)' 'NYGIQRFTRSILFDEKIGGTLHMAVGAGYPESGSLNRSSIHWDFICDMHHESEILVDGELFYKDGQFQV' A
#
# COMPACT_ATOMS: atom_id res chain seq x y z
N ASN A 1 0.33 -9.26 6.05
CA ASN A 1 0.15 -10.01 7.32
C ASN A 1 -1.33 -10.25 7.53
N TYR A 2 -1.82 -11.45 7.23
CA TYR A 2 -3.24 -11.81 7.38
C TYR A 2 -3.67 -12.07 8.84
N GLY A 3 -2.73 -12.05 9.80
CA GLY A 3 -3.03 -12.20 11.22
C GLY A 3 -3.53 -10.92 11.90
N ILE A 4 -3.38 -9.75 11.25
CA ILE A 4 -3.94 -8.48 11.72
C ILE A 4 -5.22 -8.23 10.92
N GLN A 5 -6.37 -8.30 11.60
CA GLN A 5 -7.69 -8.22 10.95
C GLN A 5 -8.42 -6.90 11.23
N ARG A 6 -7.73 -5.92 11.83
CA ARG A 6 -8.29 -4.60 12.12
C ARG A 6 -7.19 -3.55 12.06
N PHE A 7 -7.56 -2.34 11.67
CA PHE A 7 -6.68 -1.18 11.76
C PHE A 7 -6.33 -0.91 13.23
N THR A 8 -5.02 -0.81 13.48
CA THR A 8 -4.43 -0.58 14.80
C THR A 8 -4.23 0.90 15.09
N ARG A 9 -4.31 1.77 14.07
CA ARG A 9 -3.94 3.19 14.11
C ARG A 9 -2.45 3.41 14.37
N SER A 10 -1.65 2.43 13.97
CA SER A 10 -0.20 2.52 13.98
C SER A 10 0.27 2.19 12.57
N ILE A 11 0.88 3.19 11.91
CA ILE A 11 1.34 3.05 10.54
C ILE A 11 2.24 1.83 10.36
N LEU A 12 3.15 1.58 11.31
CA LEU A 12 4.07 0.43 11.30
C LEU A 12 3.37 -0.92 11.14
N PHE A 13 2.20 -1.09 11.76
CA PHE A 13 1.45 -2.34 11.70
C PHE A 13 0.44 -2.32 10.56
N ASP A 14 -0.23 -1.19 10.37
CA ASP A 14 -1.32 -1.07 9.41
C ASP A 14 -0.79 -1.20 7.97
N GLU A 15 0.42 -0.71 7.67
CA GLU A 15 1.02 -0.85 6.33
C GLU A 15 1.31 -2.32 5.96
N LYS A 16 1.37 -3.20 6.96
CA LYS A 16 1.70 -4.62 6.80
C LYS A 16 0.47 -5.51 6.83
N ILE A 17 -0.75 -4.98 6.95
CA ILE A 17 -1.98 -5.77 6.93
C ILE A 17 -2.09 -6.51 5.57
N GLY A 18 -2.51 -7.78 5.60
CA GLY A 18 -2.78 -8.52 4.37
C GLY A 18 -4.06 -8.00 3.72
N GLY A 19 -4.07 -7.82 2.40
CA GLY A 19 -5.22 -7.24 1.72
C GLY A 19 -5.32 -5.71 1.79
N THR A 20 -4.26 -5.01 2.22
CA THR A 20 -4.17 -3.55 2.15
C THR A 20 -3.07 -3.10 1.20
N LEU A 21 -3.22 -1.90 0.66
CA LEU A 21 -2.18 -1.20 -0.11
C LEU A 21 -1.71 0.04 0.64
N HIS A 22 -0.41 0.31 0.62
CA HIS A 22 0.20 1.50 1.19
C HIS A 22 0.81 2.36 0.07
N MET A 23 0.48 3.66 0.06
CA MET A 23 1.16 4.69 -0.73
C MET A 23 1.66 5.83 0.16
N ALA A 24 2.95 6.16 0.04
CA ALA A 24 3.56 7.29 0.71
C ALA A 24 3.63 8.52 -0.21
N VAL A 25 3.24 9.69 0.31
CA VAL A 25 3.39 10.98 -0.37
C VAL A 25 4.51 11.78 0.27
N GLY A 26 5.43 12.29 -0.55
CA GLY A 26 6.53 13.14 -0.13
C GLY A 26 7.89 12.48 -0.31
N ALA A 27 8.74 12.55 0.73
CA ALA A 27 10.15 12.20 0.67
C ALA A 27 10.31 10.72 0.35
N GLY A 28 10.87 10.39 -0.80
CA GLY A 28 11.18 9.00 -1.11
C GLY A 28 12.59 8.63 -0.67
N TYR A 29 12.77 7.36 -0.33
CA TYR A 29 14.05 6.79 0.06
C TYR A 29 15.04 6.80 -1.13
N PRO A 30 16.23 7.42 -1.02
CA PRO A 30 17.19 7.49 -2.12
C PRO A 30 17.62 6.12 -2.67
N GLU A 31 17.68 5.11 -1.81
CA GLU A 31 18.00 3.72 -2.15
C GLU A 31 16.97 3.06 -3.07
N SER A 32 15.73 3.57 -3.11
CA SER A 32 14.71 3.12 -4.06
C SER A 32 14.83 3.81 -5.42
N GLY A 33 15.86 4.64 -5.64
CA GLY A 33 15.99 5.48 -6.83
C GLY A 33 15.05 6.69 -6.83
N SER A 34 14.41 7.01 -5.71
CA SER A 34 13.48 8.14 -5.63
C SER A 34 14.22 9.47 -5.85
N LEU A 35 13.63 10.32 -6.68
CA LEU A 35 14.04 11.71 -6.87
C LEU A 35 13.19 12.69 -6.04
N ASN A 36 12.12 12.21 -5.39
CA ASN A 36 11.18 13.07 -4.68
C ASN A 36 11.77 13.51 -3.33
N ARG A 37 12.09 14.81 -3.23
CA ARG A 37 12.64 15.43 -2.03
C ARG A 37 11.57 16.27 -1.35
N SER A 38 11.28 15.96 -0.09
CA SER A 38 10.27 16.65 0.71
C SER A 38 10.65 16.62 2.19
N SER A 39 10.06 17.49 3.00
CA SER A 39 10.17 17.46 4.46
C SER A 39 9.17 16.50 5.11
N ILE A 40 8.20 16.00 4.34
CA ILE A 40 7.17 15.07 4.82
C ILE A 40 7.31 13.72 4.12
N HIS A 41 7.02 12.64 4.83
CA HIS A 41 6.75 11.31 4.30
C HIS A 41 5.46 10.86 4.97
N TRP A 42 4.37 10.81 4.22
CA TRP A 42 3.06 10.52 4.77
C TRP A 42 2.43 9.31 4.10
N ASP A 43 2.22 8.29 4.92
CA ASP A 43 1.67 7.00 4.57
C ASP A 43 0.14 6.99 4.57
N PHE A 44 -0.46 6.61 3.44
CA PHE A 44 -1.89 6.33 3.29
C PHE A 44 -2.11 4.84 3.10
N ILE A 45 -3.00 4.27 3.90
CA ILE A 45 -3.29 2.84 3.87
C ILE A 45 -4.72 2.64 3.40
N CYS A 46 -4.88 1.87 2.33
CA CYS A 46 -6.14 1.57 1.68
C CYS A 46 -6.51 0.11 1.95
N ASP A 47 -7.73 -0.11 2.41
CA ASP A 47 -8.33 -1.44 2.48
C ASP A 47 -8.74 -1.89 1.07
N MET A 48 -8.23 -3.04 0.63
CA MET A 48 -8.46 -3.58 -0.70
C MET A 48 -9.29 -4.87 -0.68
N HIS A 49 -9.94 -5.23 0.43
CA HIS A 49 -10.66 -6.51 0.52
C HIS A 49 -11.96 -6.58 -0.32
N HIS A 50 -12.52 -5.45 -0.74
CA HIS A 50 -13.80 -5.42 -1.46
C HIS A 50 -13.80 -4.35 -2.55
N GLU A 51 -14.41 -4.69 -3.69
CA GLU A 51 -14.66 -3.79 -4.82
C GLU A 51 -13.41 -3.01 -5.24
N SER A 52 -12.25 -3.68 -5.24
CA SER A 52 -10.97 -3.05 -5.50
C SER A 52 -10.16 -3.78 -6.55
N GLU A 53 -9.48 -3.00 -7.40
CA GLU A 53 -8.66 -3.52 -8.49
C GLU A 53 -7.38 -2.70 -8.62
N ILE A 54 -6.26 -3.37 -8.87
CA ILE A 54 -5.02 -2.75 -9.33
C ILE A 54 -4.74 -3.26 -10.74
N LEU A 55 -4.63 -2.32 -11.65
CA LEU A 55 -4.26 -2.56 -13.04
C LEU A 55 -2.78 -2.18 -13.21
N VAL A 56 -2.00 -3.07 -13.81
CA VAL A 56 -0.60 -2.79 -14.21
C VAL A 56 -0.55 -2.89 -15.72
N ASP A 57 -0.19 -1.79 -16.38
CA ASP A 57 -0.18 -1.68 -17.84
C ASP A 57 -1.50 -2.06 -18.53
N GLY A 58 -2.62 -1.84 -17.82
CA GLY A 58 -3.97 -2.17 -18.29
C GLY A 58 -4.43 -3.59 -18.01
N GLU A 59 -3.59 -4.44 -17.42
CA GLU A 59 -3.91 -5.81 -17.05
C GLU A 59 -4.28 -5.94 -15.57
N LEU A 60 -5.27 -6.78 -15.25
CA LEU A 60 -5.69 -7.02 -13.87
C LEU A 60 -4.58 -7.75 -13.10
N PHE A 61 -3.99 -7.08 -12.13
CA PHE A 61 -2.87 -7.60 -11.34
C PHE A 61 -3.26 -7.95 -9.90
N TYR A 62 -4.22 -7.22 -9.34
CA TYR A 62 -4.71 -7.41 -7.98
C TYR A 62 -6.21 -7.16 -7.92
N LYS A 63 -6.94 -7.99 -7.19
CA LYS A 63 -8.38 -7.87 -7.00
C LYS A 63 -8.78 -8.35 -5.61
N ASP A 64 -9.58 -7.56 -4.91
CA ASP A 64 -10.23 -7.92 -3.64
C ASP A 64 -9.27 -8.60 -2.63
N GLY A 65 -8.10 -8.00 -2.44
CA GLY A 65 -7.10 -8.44 -1.47
C GLY A 65 -6.16 -9.56 -1.97
N GLN A 66 -6.27 -9.97 -3.23
CA GLN A 66 -5.52 -11.09 -3.81
C GLN A 66 -4.82 -10.74 -5.13
N PHE A 67 -3.60 -11.23 -5.31
CA PHE A 67 -2.89 -11.16 -6.59
C PHE A 67 -3.54 -12.07 -7.64
N GLN A 68 -3.57 -11.64 -8.90
CA GLN A 68 -4.20 -12.34 -10.03
C GLN A 68 -3.19 -12.91 -11.04
N VAL A 69 -1.92 -13.03 -10.63
CA VAL A 69 -0.79 -13.55 -11.42
C VAL A 69 -0.60 -15.05 -11.29
#